data_AF-A0A7K4XXR4-F1
#
_entry.id   AF-A0A7K4XXR4-F1
#
_cell.length_a   1.000
_cell.length_b   1.000
_cell.length_c   1.000
_cell.angle_alpha   90.00
_cell.angle_beta   90.00
_cell.angle_gamma   90.00
#
_symmetry.space_group_name_H-M   'P 1'
#
loop_
_entity.id
_entity.type
_entity.pdbx_description
1 polymer ?
#
loop_
_entity_poly.entity_id
_entity_poly.type
_entity_poly.pdbx_seq_one_letter_code
_entity_poly.pdbx_strand_id
1 'polypeptide(L)'
;AFFWLLSLLLASLLWFVSVKLSGREGAAPLLLGAAAAVLLQELCRFACFKVLKKVDEGLATLSKDGRSPISLRQMAYVSGLSFGITSGIFSIVNILADSAGPGTVGIHGDSPYYFITSAFLTMALVLLHTFWGIIFFDACERRCTRGLALVVGSHLLTSGLTFLNPWYEASLGPIFILTLCTGLWAFGTAGGSLCNILKCLSCKGE
;
A
#
# COMPACT_ATOMS: atom_id res chain seq x y z
N ALA A 1 6.94 0.40 -8.51
CA ALA A 1 6.82 -0.78 -9.39
C ALA A 1 7.94 -1.80 -9.15
N PHE A 2 9.18 -1.61 -9.63
CA PHE A 2 10.22 -2.65 -9.59
C PHE A 2 10.47 -3.27 -8.21
N PHE A 3 10.72 -2.46 -7.17
CA PHE A 3 10.94 -2.96 -5.81
C PHE A 3 9.75 -3.74 -5.23
N TRP A 4 8.52 -3.36 -5.60
CA TRP A 4 7.32 -4.08 -5.21
C TRP A 4 7.25 -5.45 -5.90
N LEU A 5 7.50 -5.51 -7.21
CA LEU A 5 7.56 -6.78 -7.95
C LEU A 5 8.64 -7.71 -7.42
N LEU A 6 9.82 -7.17 -7.08
CA LEU A 6 10.90 -7.92 -6.46
C LEU A 6 10.46 -8.51 -5.11
N SER A 7 9.77 -7.73 -4.29
CA SER A 7 9.24 -8.23 -3.01
C SER A 7 8.22 -9.35 -3.22
N LEU A 8 7.34 -9.23 -4.22
CA LEU A 8 6.35 -10.25 -4.52
C LEU A 8 7.00 -11.53 -5.05
N LEU A 9 8.01 -11.42 -5.92
CA LEU A 9 8.76 -12.55 -6.46
C LEU A 9 9.46 -13.34 -5.36
N LEU A 10 10.13 -12.65 -4.45
CA LEU A 10 10.79 -13.32 -3.33
C LEU A 10 9.77 -13.96 -2.38
N ALA A 11 8.63 -13.30 -2.13
CA ALA A 11 7.56 -13.85 -1.30
C ALA A 11 6.89 -15.07 -1.94
N SER A 12 6.70 -15.08 -3.26
CA SER A 12 6.13 -16.24 -3.97
C SER A 12 7.09 -17.43 -3.97
N LEU A 13 8.40 -17.20 -4.06
CA LEU A 13 9.42 -18.25 -3.87
C LEU A 13 9.38 -18.83 -2.45
N LEU A 14 9.30 -17.98 -1.42
CA LEU A 14 9.17 -18.42 -0.03
C LEU A 14 7.90 -19.25 0.20
N TRP A 15 6.77 -18.80 -0.34
CA TRP A 15 5.52 -19.55 -0.29
C TRP A 15 5.63 -20.90 -1.01
N PHE A 16 6.19 -20.93 -2.22
CA PHE A 16 6.37 -22.15 -3.01
C PHE A 16 7.23 -23.19 -2.28
N VAL A 17 8.38 -22.77 -1.73
CA VAL A 17 9.25 -23.64 -0.94
C VAL A 17 8.52 -24.14 0.32
N SER A 18 7.76 -23.27 0.99
CA SER A 18 7.00 -23.63 2.19
C SER A 18 5.94 -24.69 1.92
N VAL A 19 5.21 -24.58 0.81
CA VAL A 19 4.22 -25.59 0.38
C VAL A 19 4.90 -26.92 0.06
N LYS A 20 6.00 -26.90 -0.71
CA LYS A 20 6.74 -28.11 -1.08
C LYS A 20 7.33 -28.85 0.12
N LEU A 21 7.89 -28.12 1.10
CA LEU A 21 8.45 -28.72 2.32
C LEU A 21 7.38 -29.22 3.28
N SER A 22 6.27 -28.50 3.41
CA SER A 22 5.20 -28.87 4.35
C SER A 22 4.37 -30.05 3.87
N GLY A 23 4.40 -30.36 2.56
CA GLY A 23 3.58 -31.41 1.94
C GLY A 23 2.06 -31.19 2.10
N ARG A 24 1.65 -29.98 2.46
CA ARG A 24 0.26 -29.60 2.77
C ARG A 24 -0.12 -28.37 1.95
N GLU A 25 -1.19 -28.49 1.20
CA GLU A 25 -1.91 -27.36 0.61
C GLU A 25 -3.04 -26.99 1.58
N GLY A 26 -3.13 -25.72 1.99
CA GLY A 26 -4.13 -25.29 2.97
C GLY A 26 -3.97 -23.85 3.42
N ALA A 27 -4.82 -23.44 4.37
CA ALA A 27 -4.90 -22.05 4.83
C ALA A 27 -3.61 -21.57 5.55
N ALA A 28 -2.92 -22.44 6.29
CA ALA A 28 -1.73 -22.08 7.04
C ALA A 28 -0.56 -21.57 6.17
N PRO A 29 -0.09 -22.30 5.13
CA PRO A 29 0.97 -21.78 4.25
C PRO A 29 0.54 -20.53 3.48
N LEU A 30 -0.76 -20.38 3.16
CA LEU A 30 -1.28 -19.16 2.53
C LEU A 30 -1.17 -17.94 3.45
N LEU A 31 -1.61 -18.06 4.71
CA LEU A 31 -1.49 -17.00 5.72
C LEU A 31 -0.03 -16.62 5.95
N LEU A 32 0.86 -17.61 6.07
CA LEU A 32 2.30 -17.38 6.21
C LEU A 32 2.88 -16.68 4.98
N GLY A 33 2.50 -17.11 3.78
CA GLY A 33 2.93 -16.49 2.53
C GLY A 33 2.48 -15.04 2.40
N ALA A 34 1.23 -14.75 2.75
CA ALA A 34 0.69 -13.39 2.75
C ALA A 34 1.41 -12.49 3.78
N ALA A 35 1.62 -12.98 5.00
CA ALA A 35 2.38 -12.24 6.01
C ALA A 35 3.84 -12.00 5.56
N ALA A 36 4.50 -13.01 4.99
CA ALA A 36 5.84 -12.86 4.43
C ALA A 36 5.88 -11.85 3.29
N ALA A 37 4.88 -11.85 2.40
CA ALA A 37 4.75 -10.88 1.32
C ALA A 37 4.63 -9.44 1.84
N VAL A 38 3.80 -9.21 2.87
CA VAL A 38 3.66 -7.89 3.51
C VAL A 38 4.99 -7.43 4.09
N LEU A 39 5.66 -8.27 4.89
CA LEU A 39 6.94 -7.91 5.51
C LEU A 39 8.02 -7.61 4.47
N LEU A 40 8.05 -8.37 3.37
CA LEU A 40 9.02 -8.17 2.32
C LEU A 40 8.73 -6.92 1.48
N GLN A 41 7.46 -6.57 1.28
CA GLN A 41 7.06 -5.29 0.70
C GLN A 41 7.54 -4.11 1.55
N GLU A 42 7.42 -4.18 2.88
CA GLU A 42 7.92 -3.15 3.79
C GLU A 42 9.46 -3.06 3.77
N LEU A 43 10.15 -4.20 3.72
CA LEU A 43 11.61 -4.22 3.58
C LEU A 43 12.07 -3.58 2.26
N CYS A 44 11.40 -3.90 1.16
CA CYS A 44 11.68 -3.30 -0.14
C CYS A 44 11.32 -1.80 -0.17
N ARG A 45 10.30 -1.35 0.58
CA ARG A 45 10.02 0.09 0.77
C ARG A 45 11.16 0.78 1.51
N PHE A 46 11.70 0.15 2.55
CA PHE A 46 12.89 0.68 3.25
C PHE A 46 14.12 0.75 2.33
N ALA A 47 14.36 -0.29 1.53
CA ALA A 47 15.44 -0.28 0.54
C ALA A 47 15.24 0.85 -0.49
N CYS A 48 14.01 1.04 -0.97
CA CYS A 48 13.66 2.13 -1.88
C CYS A 48 13.92 3.51 -1.24
N PHE A 49 13.53 3.72 0.02
CA PHE A 49 13.87 4.95 0.77
C PHE A 49 15.38 5.20 0.81
N LYS A 50 16.18 4.17 1.15
CA LYS A 50 17.65 4.30 1.21
C LYS A 50 18.27 4.65 -0.14
N VAL A 51 17.80 4.01 -1.21
CA VAL A 51 18.27 4.30 -2.57
C VAL A 51 17.90 5.72 -2.97
N LEU A 52 16.64 6.12 -2.78
CA LEU A 52 16.17 7.46 -3.14
C LEU A 52 16.90 8.55 -2.35
N LYS A 53 17.14 8.34 -1.05
CA LYS A 53 17.93 9.27 -0.23
C LYS A 53 19.37 9.41 -0.71
N LYS A 54 20.02 8.29 -1.06
CA LYS A 54 21.39 8.31 -1.60
C LYS A 54 21.45 9.02 -2.96
N VAL A 55 20.44 8.82 -3.81
CA VAL A 55 20.33 9.52 -5.10
C VAL A 55 20.12 11.01 -4.87
N ASP A 56 19.26 11.40 -3.92
CA ASP A 56 19.01 12.80 -3.57
C ASP A 56 20.27 13.53 -3.10
N GLU A 57 21.04 12.92 -2.19
CA GLU A 57 22.33 13.43 -1.73
C GLU A 57 23.35 13.54 -2.89
N GLY A 58 23.39 12.52 -3.77
CA GLY A 58 24.24 12.54 -4.96
C GLY A 58 23.86 13.63 -5.96
N LEU A 59 22.57 13.86 -6.19
CA LEU A 59 22.09 14.92 -7.08
C LEU A 59 22.34 16.31 -6.49
N ALA A 60 22.16 16.49 -5.18
CA ALA A 60 22.42 17.75 -4.51
C ALA A 60 23.90 18.18 -4.61
N THR A 61 24.83 17.23 -4.51
CA THR A 61 26.28 17.51 -4.66
C THR A 61 26.70 17.86 -6.09
N LEU A 62 25.98 17.37 -7.10
CA LEU A 62 26.23 17.67 -8.52
C LEU A 62 25.49 18.94 -9.00
N SER A 63 24.50 19.41 -8.24
CA SER A 63 23.69 20.59 -8.57
C SER A 63 24.49 21.87 -8.37
N LYS A 64 24.48 22.77 -9.38
CA LYS A 64 25.15 24.08 -9.31
C LYS A 64 24.68 24.93 -8.13
N ASP A 65 23.43 24.77 -7.73
CA ASP A 65 22.81 25.53 -6.63
C ASP A 65 22.84 24.77 -5.29
N GLY A 66 23.45 23.58 -5.23
CA GLY A 66 23.52 22.73 -4.04
C GLY A 66 22.15 22.22 -3.54
N ARG A 67 21.08 22.45 -4.29
CA ARG A 67 19.70 22.04 -3.97
C ARG A 67 19.31 20.82 -4.79
N SER A 68 18.67 19.86 -4.12
CA SER A 68 18.03 18.75 -4.81
C SER A 68 16.86 19.25 -5.67
N PRO A 69 16.65 18.68 -6.88
CA PRO A 69 15.51 18.99 -7.73
C PRO A 69 14.16 18.49 -7.17
N ILE A 70 14.15 17.52 -6.23
CA ILE A 70 12.91 16.89 -5.74
C ILE A 70 12.92 16.82 -4.22
N SER A 71 11.80 17.17 -3.58
CA SER A 71 11.68 17.04 -2.12
C SER A 71 11.47 15.58 -1.69
N LEU A 72 11.98 15.23 -0.50
CA LEU A 72 11.73 13.93 0.12
C LEU A 72 10.24 13.57 0.23
N ARG A 73 9.38 14.56 0.47
CA ARG A 73 7.92 14.39 0.53
C ARG A 73 7.32 13.97 -0.81
N GLN A 74 7.78 14.55 -1.92
CA GLN A 74 7.35 14.16 -3.26
C GLN A 74 7.84 12.74 -3.60
N MET A 75 9.10 12.42 -3.26
CA MET A 75 9.63 11.06 -3.44
C MET A 75 8.81 10.02 -2.66
N ALA A 76 8.45 10.34 -1.41
CA ALA A 76 7.62 9.48 -0.57
C ALA A 76 6.24 9.23 -1.18
N TYR A 77 5.57 10.29 -1.63
CA TYR A 77 4.26 10.22 -2.28
C TYR A 77 4.31 9.35 -3.56
N VAL A 78 5.25 9.65 -4.46
CA VAL A 78 5.39 8.93 -5.73
C VAL A 78 5.77 7.47 -5.51
N SER A 79 6.65 7.19 -4.53
CA SER A 79 7.03 5.82 -4.17
C SER A 79 5.83 5.04 -3.62
N GLY A 80 5.08 5.61 -2.67
CA GLY A 80 3.87 5.02 -2.12
C GLY A 80 2.81 4.75 -3.19
N LEU A 81 2.51 5.74 -4.04
CA LEU A 81 1.58 5.60 -5.15
C LEU A 81 2.02 4.51 -6.13
N SER A 82 3.32 4.43 -6.43
CA SER A 82 3.88 3.40 -7.30
C SER A 82 3.72 1.98 -6.74
N PHE A 83 3.83 1.81 -5.42
CA PHE A 83 3.52 0.54 -4.75
C PHE A 83 2.02 0.24 -4.84
N GLY A 84 1.18 1.24 -4.56
CA GLY A 84 -0.27 1.13 -4.63
C GLY A 84 -0.77 0.68 -6.00
N ILE A 85 -0.40 1.39 -7.07
CA ILE A 85 -0.82 1.08 -8.44
C ILE A 85 -0.38 -0.34 -8.84
N THR A 86 0.87 -0.71 -8.55
CA THR A 86 1.38 -2.04 -8.95
C THR A 86 0.64 -3.15 -8.19
N SER A 87 0.41 -2.96 -6.89
CA SER A 87 -0.37 -3.86 -6.05
C SER A 87 -1.83 -3.98 -6.53
N GLY A 88 -2.45 -2.85 -6.86
CA GLY A 88 -3.82 -2.83 -7.36
C GLY A 88 -3.99 -3.52 -8.71
N ILE A 89 -3.05 -3.32 -9.64
CA ILE A 89 -3.01 -4.03 -10.93
C ILE A 89 -2.98 -5.55 -10.71
N PHE A 90 -2.09 -6.03 -9.85
CA PHE A 90 -2.00 -7.46 -9.52
C PHE A 90 -3.27 -7.99 -8.85
N SER A 91 -3.98 -7.14 -8.10
CA SER A 91 -5.19 -7.54 -7.37
C SER A 91 -6.43 -7.60 -8.27
N ILE A 92 -6.55 -6.73 -9.27
CA ILE A 92 -7.81 -6.53 -9.99
C ILE A 92 -7.79 -6.89 -11.48
N VAL A 93 -6.65 -6.93 -12.17
CA VAL A 93 -6.65 -7.02 -13.65
C VAL A 93 -7.37 -8.28 -14.18
N ASN A 94 -7.13 -9.44 -13.56
CA ASN A 94 -7.80 -10.68 -13.98
C ASN A 94 -9.30 -10.63 -13.67
N ILE A 95 -9.66 -10.17 -12.47
CA ILE A 95 -11.06 -10.00 -12.04
C ILE A 95 -11.79 -9.01 -12.96
N LEU A 96 -11.13 -7.94 -13.36
CA LEU A 96 -11.68 -6.92 -14.24
C LEU A 96 -11.93 -7.49 -15.65
N ALA A 97 -11.03 -8.32 -16.16
CA ALA A 97 -11.24 -9.02 -17.42
C ALA A 97 -12.48 -9.93 -17.35
N ASP A 98 -12.66 -10.68 -16.26
CA ASP A 98 -13.82 -11.55 -16.07
C ASP A 98 -15.14 -10.77 -15.95
N SER A 99 -15.09 -9.54 -15.41
CA SER A 99 -16.27 -8.67 -15.27
C SER A 99 -16.82 -8.09 -16.58
N ALA A 100 -16.07 -8.21 -17.69
CA ALA A 100 -16.50 -7.70 -19.00
C ALA A 100 -17.60 -8.57 -19.65
N GLY A 101 -17.78 -9.81 -19.18
CA GLY A 101 -18.85 -10.68 -19.64
C GLY A 101 -20.24 -10.23 -19.15
N PRO A 102 -21.34 -10.73 -19.75
CA PRO A 102 -22.70 -10.40 -19.35
C PRO A 102 -23.13 -11.04 -18.01
N GLY A 103 -22.31 -11.94 -17.45
CA GLY A 103 -22.58 -12.66 -16.21
C GLY A 103 -21.99 -11.96 -14.98
N THR A 104 -22.64 -12.15 -13.82
CA THR A 104 -22.06 -11.80 -12.52
C THR A 104 -21.70 -13.06 -11.72
N VAL A 105 -20.87 -12.90 -10.70
CA VAL A 105 -20.52 -13.97 -9.75
C VAL A 105 -21.77 -14.38 -8.95
N GLY A 106 -21.90 -15.67 -8.61
CA GLY A 106 -22.95 -16.14 -7.71
C GLY A 106 -23.70 -17.41 -8.12
N ILE A 107 -23.38 -18.02 -9.27
CA ILE A 107 -24.03 -19.28 -9.67
C ILE A 107 -23.83 -20.43 -8.66
N HIS A 108 -22.73 -20.39 -7.88
CA HIS A 108 -22.42 -21.33 -6.81
C HIS A 108 -22.72 -20.79 -5.40
N GLY A 109 -23.53 -19.74 -5.27
CA GLY A 109 -23.90 -19.15 -3.98
C GLY A 109 -22.96 -18.06 -3.46
N ASP A 110 -21.97 -17.66 -4.25
CA ASP A 110 -21.11 -16.49 -3.97
C ASP A 110 -21.88 -15.17 -4.10
N SER A 111 -21.31 -14.09 -3.55
CA SER A 111 -21.96 -12.77 -3.59
C SER A 111 -21.95 -12.16 -4.99
N PRO A 112 -23.08 -11.63 -5.49
CA PRO A 112 -23.12 -10.88 -6.75
C PRO A 112 -22.38 -9.54 -6.68
N TYR A 113 -22.00 -9.09 -5.48
CA TYR A 113 -21.22 -7.88 -5.25
C TYR A 113 -19.71 -8.09 -5.35
N TYR A 114 -19.24 -9.29 -5.73
CA TYR A 114 -17.81 -9.62 -5.78
C TYR A 114 -16.97 -8.61 -6.57
N PHE A 115 -17.41 -8.24 -7.78
CA PHE A 115 -16.67 -7.30 -8.63
C PHE A 115 -16.55 -5.91 -8.01
N ILE A 116 -17.68 -5.36 -7.52
CA ILE A 116 -17.69 -4.01 -6.93
C ILE A 116 -16.91 -3.98 -5.62
N THR A 117 -17.03 -5.00 -4.77
CA THR A 117 -16.23 -5.14 -3.55
C THR A 117 -14.73 -5.22 -3.86
N SER A 118 -14.34 -5.99 -4.89
CA SER A 118 -12.94 -6.10 -5.32
C SER A 118 -12.39 -4.76 -5.82
N ALA A 119 -13.19 -3.97 -6.54
CA ALA A 119 -12.82 -2.65 -7.00
C ALA A 119 -12.61 -1.67 -5.83
N PHE A 120 -13.54 -1.60 -4.88
CA PHE A 120 -13.43 -0.75 -3.68
C PHE A 120 -12.26 -1.17 -2.79
N LEU A 121 -12.05 -2.47 -2.59
CA LEU A 121 -10.89 -2.99 -1.85
C LEU A 121 -9.57 -2.59 -2.52
N THR A 122 -9.49 -2.74 -3.85
CA THR A 122 -8.31 -2.34 -4.63
C THR A 122 -8.02 -0.85 -4.52
N MET A 123 -9.04 0.00 -4.62
CA MET A 123 -8.91 1.43 -4.41
C MET A 123 -8.37 1.75 -3.00
N ALA A 124 -8.91 1.10 -1.96
CA ALA A 124 -8.45 1.27 -0.59
C ALA A 124 -6.98 0.86 -0.43
N LEU A 125 -6.53 -0.23 -1.04
CA LEU A 125 -5.13 -0.67 -1.04
C LEU A 125 -4.21 0.32 -1.76
N VAL A 126 -4.62 0.87 -2.90
CA VAL A 126 -3.85 1.90 -3.63
C VAL A 126 -3.66 3.15 -2.76
N LEU A 127 -4.74 3.62 -2.12
CA LEU A 127 -4.69 4.76 -1.21
C LEU A 127 -3.83 4.48 0.02
N LEU A 128 -4.02 3.34 0.67
CA LEU A 128 -3.24 2.93 1.84
C LEU A 128 -1.75 2.85 1.51
N HIS A 129 -1.33 2.24 0.39
CA HIS A 129 0.07 2.24 -0.01
C HIS A 129 0.64 3.64 -0.23
N THR A 130 -0.17 4.56 -0.76
CA THR A 130 0.22 5.96 -0.93
C THR A 130 0.45 6.62 0.43
N PHE A 131 -0.49 6.47 1.37
CA PHE A 131 -0.39 7.04 2.71
C PHE A 131 0.72 6.42 3.54
N TRP A 132 0.86 5.09 3.51
CA TRP A 132 1.98 4.38 4.12
C TRP A 132 3.31 4.86 3.56
N GLY A 133 3.43 5.11 2.25
CA GLY A 133 4.65 5.67 1.67
C GLY A 133 5.05 7.01 2.30
N ILE A 134 4.10 7.93 2.44
CA ILE A 134 4.32 9.25 3.07
C ILE A 134 4.77 9.08 4.53
N ILE A 135 4.01 8.32 5.32
CA ILE A 135 4.28 8.14 6.76
C ILE A 135 5.60 7.39 6.98
N PHE A 136 5.86 6.36 6.17
CA PHE A 136 7.06 5.52 6.28
C PHE A 136 8.34 6.33 6.02
N PHE A 137 8.35 7.18 4.99
CA PHE A 137 9.51 8.00 4.66
C PHE A 137 9.76 9.06 5.73
N ASP A 138 8.72 9.74 6.22
CA ASP A 138 8.87 10.71 7.33
C ASP A 138 9.34 10.01 8.62
N ALA A 139 8.79 8.84 8.94
CA ALA A 139 9.21 8.06 10.10
C ALA A 139 10.67 7.59 10.00
N CYS A 140 11.15 7.20 8.80
CA CYS A 140 12.56 6.91 8.57
C CYS A 140 13.43 8.15 8.78
N GLU A 141 13.01 9.30 8.27
CA GLU A 141 13.77 10.55 8.35
C GLU A 141 13.90 11.03 9.80
N ARG A 142 12.81 10.95 10.56
CA ARG A 142 12.76 11.33 11.99
C ARG A 142 13.25 10.23 12.93
N ARG A 143 13.68 9.07 12.41
CA ARG A 143 14.02 7.87 13.19
C ARG A 143 12.92 7.45 14.18
N CYS A 144 11.66 7.64 13.80
CA CYS A 144 10.49 7.31 14.62
C CYS A 144 10.09 5.84 14.42
N THR A 145 10.58 4.97 15.29
CA THR A 145 10.26 3.52 15.25
C THR A 145 8.78 3.22 15.42
N ARG A 146 8.06 4.04 16.20
CA ARG A 146 6.61 3.92 16.39
C ARG A 146 5.85 4.12 15.08
N GLY A 147 6.23 5.12 14.29
CA GLY A 147 5.63 5.38 12.99
C GLY A 147 5.81 4.21 12.03
N LEU A 148 7.02 3.64 11.98
CA LEU A 148 7.32 2.45 11.18
C LEU A 148 6.52 1.23 11.64
N ALA A 149 6.50 0.96 12.95
CA ALA A 149 5.75 -0.17 13.49
C ALA A 149 4.25 -0.08 13.19
N LEU A 150 3.66 1.12 13.26
CA LEU A 150 2.25 1.35 12.92
C LEU A 150 1.97 1.16 11.43
N VAL A 151 2.87 1.58 10.53
CA VAL A 151 2.72 1.31 9.09
C VAL A 151 2.75 -0.19 8.81
N VAL A 152 3.76 -0.91 9.31
CA VAL A 152 3.87 -2.36 9.12
C VAL A 152 2.68 -3.09 9.73
N GLY A 153 2.30 -2.71 10.96
CA GLY A 153 1.16 -3.30 11.66
C GLY A 153 -0.18 -3.05 10.98
N SER A 154 -0.42 -1.83 10.48
CA SER A 154 -1.65 -1.53 9.73
C SER A 154 -1.70 -2.21 8.37
N HIS A 155 -0.55 -2.44 7.72
CA HIS A 155 -0.49 -3.24 6.49
C HIS A 155 -0.82 -4.71 6.77
N LEU A 156 -0.20 -5.32 7.79
CA LEU A 156 -0.54 -6.68 8.22
C LEU A 156 -2.01 -6.81 8.63
N LEU A 157 -2.55 -5.82 9.36
CA LEU A 157 -3.96 -5.80 9.74
C LEU A 157 -4.87 -5.72 8.51
N THR A 158 -4.57 -4.85 7.55
CA THR A 158 -5.34 -4.73 6.30
C THR A 158 -5.35 -6.05 5.54
N SER A 159 -4.20 -6.69 5.38
CA SER A 159 -4.11 -8.03 4.77
C SER A 159 -4.87 -9.09 5.58
N GLY A 160 -4.78 -9.05 6.91
CA GLY A 160 -5.54 -9.90 7.82
C GLY A 160 -7.06 -9.77 7.63
N LEU A 161 -7.56 -8.54 7.54
CA LEU A 161 -8.98 -8.25 7.32
C LEU A 161 -9.49 -8.82 5.99
N THR A 162 -8.66 -8.86 4.94
CA THR A 162 -9.05 -9.46 3.66
C THR A 162 -9.32 -10.97 3.74
N PHE A 163 -8.75 -11.68 4.72
CA PHE A 163 -9.05 -13.10 4.96
C PHE A 163 -10.43 -13.34 5.57
N LEU A 164 -11.12 -12.29 6.03
CA LEU A 164 -12.51 -12.39 6.50
C LEU A 164 -13.51 -12.42 5.33
N ASN A 165 -13.07 -12.15 4.10
CA ASN A 165 -13.93 -12.34 2.92
C ASN A 165 -14.39 -13.81 2.85
N PRO A 166 -15.69 -14.09 2.65
CA PRO A 166 -16.70 -13.20 2.04
C PRO A 166 -17.51 -12.33 3.01
N TRP A 167 -17.19 -12.26 4.31
CA TRP A 167 -17.87 -11.37 5.26
C TRP A 167 -17.44 -9.92 5.07
N TYR A 168 -17.98 -9.29 4.01
CA TYR A 168 -17.55 -7.96 3.56
C TYR A 168 -17.74 -6.86 4.61
N GLU A 169 -18.77 -6.93 5.45
CA GLU A 169 -18.97 -5.95 6.54
C GLU A 169 -17.82 -5.97 7.56
N ALA A 170 -17.27 -7.15 7.86
CA ALA A 170 -16.15 -7.33 8.79
C ALA A 170 -14.78 -7.08 8.13
N SER A 171 -14.73 -7.00 6.80
CA SER A 171 -13.50 -6.80 6.01
C SER A 171 -13.43 -5.39 5.46
N LEU A 172 -14.32 -5.05 4.53
CA LEU A 172 -14.31 -3.81 3.76
C LEU A 172 -14.55 -2.58 4.65
N GLY A 173 -15.54 -2.64 5.54
CA GLY A 173 -15.86 -1.54 6.46
C GLY A 173 -14.65 -1.09 7.30
N PRO A 174 -14.03 -2.00 8.07
CA PRO A 174 -12.81 -1.71 8.81
C PRO A 174 -11.63 -1.23 7.95
N ILE A 175 -11.45 -1.79 6.74
CA ILE A 175 -10.40 -1.35 5.81
C ILE A 175 -10.59 0.11 5.41
N PHE A 176 -11.81 0.55 5.07
CA PHE A 176 -12.07 1.95 4.74
C PHE A 176 -11.86 2.90 5.92
N ILE A 177 -12.23 2.48 7.13
CA ILE A 177 -11.95 3.26 8.35
C ILE A 177 -10.43 3.42 8.52
N LEU A 178 -9.66 2.34 8.35
CA LEU A 178 -8.20 2.39 8.37
C LEU A 178 -7.64 3.30 7.28
N THR A 179 -8.19 3.24 6.05
CA THR A 179 -7.78 4.13 4.95
C THR A 179 -7.99 5.60 5.29
N LEU A 180 -9.15 5.96 5.84
CA LEU A 180 -9.47 7.34 6.24
C LEU A 180 -8.54 7.82 7.36
N CYS A 181 -8.38 7.02 8.43
CA CYS A 181 -7.49 7.35 9.54
C CYS A 181 -6.04 7.53 9.09
N THR A 182 -5.55 6.62 8.24
CA THR A 182 -4.18 6.68 7.70
C THR A 182 -4.01 7.87 6.75
N GLY A 183 -5.04 8.20 5.96
CA GLY A 183 -5.05 9.39 5.10
C GLY A 183 -4.98 10.70 5.88
N LEU A 184 -5.75 10.82 6.97
CA LEU A 184 -5.68 11.99 7.87
C LEU A 184 -4.30 12.11 8.51
N TRP A 185 -3.70 11.00 8.93
CA TRP A 185 -2.35 11.00 9.48
C TRP A 185 -1.30 11.37 8.43
N ALA A 186 -1.39 10.84 7.22
CA ALA A 186 -0.49 11.20 6.11
C ALA A 186 -0.61 12.69 5.75
N PHE A 187 -1.83 13.25 5.76
CA PHE A 187 -2.05 14.69 5.55
C PHE A 187 -1.33 15.54 6.61
N GLY A 188 -1.48 15.20 7.89
CA GLY A 188 -0.75 15.88 8.97
C GLY A 188 0.77 15.74 8.85
N THR A 189 1.24 14.54 8.47
CA THR A 189 2.67 14.25 8.27
C THR A 189 3.26 15.07 7.11
N ALA A 190 2.48 15.31 6.06
CA ALA A 190 2.89 16.15 4.93
C ALA A 190 2.91 17.67 5.25
N GLY A 191 2.41 18.07 6.43
CA GLY A 191 2.32 19.47 6.89
C GLY A 191 0.95 20.11 6.73
N GLY A 192 -0.08 19.31 6.45
CA GLY A 192 -1.46 19.78 6.37
C GLY A 192 -2.10 20.04 7.74
N SER A 193 -3.02 21.00 7.79
CA SER A 193 -3.84 21.30 8.97
C SER A 193 -5.20 21.86 8.54
N LEU A 194 -6.16 21.94 9.48
CA LEU A 194 -7.46 22.60 9.23
C LEU A 194 -7.29 24.06 8.78
N CYS A 195 -6.28 24.76 9.29
CA CYS A 195 -5.98 26.13 8.87
C CYS A 195 -5.58 26.18 7.39
N ASN A 196 -4.83 25.18 6.89
CA ASN A 196 -4.49 25.09 5.46
C ASN A 196 -5.74 24.86 4.59
N ILE A 197 -6.68 24.04 5.07
CA ILE A 197 -7.95 23.78 4.36
C ILE A 197 -8.79 25.05 4.30
N LEU A 198 -8.95 25.74 5.44
CA LEU A 198 -9.69 27.00 5.51
C LEU A 198 -9.07 28.06 4.59
N LYS A 199 -7.75 28.22 4.60
CA LYS A 199 -7.04 29.13 3.68
C LYS A 199 -7.28 28.78 2.21
N CYS A 200 -7.24 27.49 1.85
CA CYS A 200 -7.51 27.03 0.48
C CYS A 200 -8.95 27.37 0.04
N LEU A 201 -9.92 27.22 0.94
CA LEU A 201 -11.31 27.59 0.68
C LEU A 201 -11.51 29.11 0.57
N SER A 202 -10.81 29.90 1.39
CA SER A 202 -10.85 31.36 1.34
C SER A 202 -10.17 31.95 0.09
N CYS A 203 -9.14 31.30 -0.47
CA CYS A 203 -8.47 31.74 -1.69
C CYS A 203 -9.28 31.49 -2.98
N LYS A 204 -10.49 30.93 -2.89
CA LYS A 204 -11.37 30.67 -4.04
C LYS A 204 -12.41 31.78 -4.27
N GLY A 205 -12.19 32.96 -3.68
CA GLY A 205 -13.10 34.11 -3.68
C GLY A 205 -12.63 35.36 -4.44
N GLU A 206 -11.61 35.26 -5.31
CA GLU A 206 -11.20 36.30 -6.27
C GLU A 206 -11.11 35.74 -7.69
#